data_AF-A0A4U8Z499-F1
#
_entry.id   AF-A0A4U8Z499-F1
#
_cell.length_a   1.000
_cell.length_b   1.000
_cell.length_c   1.000
_cell.angle_alpha   90.00
_cell.angle_beta   90.00
_cell.angle_gamma   90.00
#
_symmetry.space_group_name_H-M   'P 1'
#
loop_
_entity.id
_entity.type
_entity.pdbx_description
1 polymer ?
#
loop_
_entity_poly.entity_id
_entity_poly.type
_entity_poly.pdbx_seq_one_letter_code
_entity_poly.pdbx_strand_id
1 'polypeptide(L)' 'MRRIIGAGGLWVTEYVLTYDGRPSYTVSIMEFLDGKVARETQYFGDPFEPGPSRAQWVERMP' A
#
# COMPACT_ATOMS: atom_id res chain seq x y z
N MET A 1 -5.42 7.94 2.36
CA MET A 1 -4.22 7.47 3.09
C MET A 1 -4.64 6.33 4.00
N ARG A 2 -4.04 5.13 3.92
CA ARG A 2 -4.47 3.95 4.71
C ARG A 2 -3.62 3.72 5.96
N ARG A 3 -2.30 3.59 5.81
CA ARG A 3 -1.37 3.34 6.93
C ARG A 3 0.03 3.87 6.66
N ILE A 4 0.69 4.41 7.68
CA ILE A 4 2.14 4.67 7.68
C ILE A 4 2.75 3.87 8.82
N ILE A 5 3.78 3.08 8.52
CA ILE A 5 4.60 2.41 9.52
C ILE A 5 6.06 2.62 9.19
N GLY A 6 6.92 2.67 10.21
CA GLY A 6 8.35 2.83 9.99
C GLY A 6 9.16 2.48 11.23
N ALA A 7 10.41 2.09 10.99
CA ALA A 7 11.41 1.86 12.03
C ALA A 7 12.80 2.18 11.49
N GLY A 8 13.56 2.99 12.23
CA GLY A 8 14.86 3.48 11.78
C GLY A 8 14.76 4.25 10.46
N GLY A 9 15.56 3.84 9.47
CA GLY A 9 15.57 4.44 8.13
C GLY A 9 14.52 3.87 7.17
N LEU A 10 13.71 2.89 7.55
CA LEU A 10 12.75 2.26 6.63
C LEU A 10 11.32 2.70 6.97
N TRP A 11 10.61 3.20 5.97
CA TRP A 11 9.22 3.66 6.07
C TRP A 11 8.37 3.04 4.97
N VAL A 12 7.16 2.58 5.33
CA VAL A 12 6.18 2.02 4.42
C VAL A 12 4.88 2.81 4.53
N THR A 13 4.41 3.28 3.39
CA THR A 13 3.18 4.07 3.24
C THR A 13 2.22 3.33 2.33
N GLU A 14 1.03 3.02 2.85
CA GLU A 14 -0.05 2.38 2.11
C GLU A 14 -1.14 3.41 1.79
N TYR A 15 -1.48 3.55 0.51
CA TYR A 15 -2.49 4.49 0.06
C TYR A 15 -3.17 4.02 -1.22
N VAL A 16 -4.30 4.64 -1.55
CA VAL A 16 -5.00 4.41 -2.80
C VAL A 16 -4.86 5.68 -3.62
N LEU A 17 -4.27 5.57 -4.80
CA LEU A 17 -4.30 6.62 -5.81
C LEU A 17 -5.49 6.40 -6.72
N THR A 18 -6.01 7.48 -7.30
CA THR A 18 -7.09 7.38 -8.29
C THR A 18 -6.72 8.22 -9.49
N TYR A 19 -6.58 7.56 -10.64
CA TYR A 19 -6.38 8.20 -11.94
C TYR A 19 -7.53 7.79 -12.84
N ASP A 20 -8.17 8.74 -13.50
CA ASP A 20 -9.32 8.51 -14.40
C ASP A 20 -10.44 7.68 -13.74
N GLY A 21 -10.65 7.87 -12.44
CA GLY A 21 -11.64 7.13 -11.65
C GLY A 21 -11.27 5.67 -11.31
N ARG A 22 -10.07 5.20 -11.70
CA ARG A 22 -9.58 3.85 -11.39
C ARG A 22 -8.65 3.89 -10.17
N PRO A 23 -8.97 3.13 -9.10
CA PRO A 23 -8.11 3.08 -7.93
C PRO A 23 -6.92 2.15 -8.16
N SER A 24 -5.75 2.54 -7.67
CA SER A 24 -4.57 1.68 -7.53
C SER A 24 -4.17 1.60 -6.06
N TYR A 25 -4.07 0.38 -5.55
CA TYR A 25 -3.54 0.12 -4.20
C TYR A 25 -2.02 0.24 -4.25
N THR A 26 -1.51 1.31 -3.65
CA THR A 26 -0.09 1.64 -3.67
C THR A 26 0.57 1.33 -2.34
N VAL A 27 1.73 0.67 -2.43
CA VAL A 27 2.68 0.55 -1.32
C VAL A 27 3.96 1.28 -1.72
N SER A 28 4.28 2.35 -1.01
CA SER A 28 5.56 3.06 -1.14
C SER A 28 6.49 2.64 0.01
N ILE A 29 7.67 2.14 -0.35
CA ILE A 29 8.74 1.78 0.58
C ILE A 29 9.86 2.80 0.41
N MET A 30 10.12 3.58 1.45
CA MET A 30 11.15 4.62 1.46
C MET A 30 12.27 4.25 2.41
N GLU A 31 13.49 4.29 1.91
CA GLU A 31 14.73 4.18 2.68
C GLU A 31 15.29 5.58 2.90
N PHE A 32 15.54 5.94 4.15
CA PHE A 32 16.04 7.23 4.59
C PHE A 32 17.51 7.14 5.00
N LEU A 33 18.28 8.14 4.60
CA LEU A 33 19.64 8.40 5.04
C LEU A 33 19.71 9.87 5.46
N ASP A 34 20.23 10.14 6.66
CA ASP A 34 20.36 11.49 7.22
C ASP A 34 19.07 12.34 7.15
N GLY A 35 17.94 11.69 7.43
CA GLY A 35 16.61 12.33 7.45
C GLY A 35 16.03 12.65 6.08
N LYS A 36 16.64 12.18 4.98
CA LYS A 36 16.16 12.35 3.61
C LYS A 36 15.90 11.01 2.94
N VAL A 37 14.93 10.98 2.01
CA VAL A 37 14.68 9.78 1.19
C VAL A 37 15.88 9.54 0.28
N ALA A 38 16.58 8.44 0.50
CA ALA A 38 17.70 7.98 -0.31
C ALA A 38 17.23 7.07 -1.45
N ARG A 39 16.17 6.29 -1.22
CA ARG A 39 15.56 5.42 -2.23
C ARG A 39 14.07 5.23 -1.95
N GLU A 40 13.29 5.15 -3.03
CA GLU A 40 11.87 4.79 -2.97
C GLU A 40 11.61 3.64 -3.95
N THR A 41 10.83 2.65 -3.52
CA THR A 41 10.28 1.60 -4.39
C THR A 41 8.77 1.57 -4.21
N GLN A 42 8.03 1.70 -5.30
CA GLN A 42 6.58 1.73 -5.30
C GLN A 42 6.02 0.52 -6.04
N TYR A 43 5.02 -0.11 -5.43
CA TYR A 43 4.18 -1.13 -6.05
C TYR A 43 2.78 -0.57 -6.27
N PHE A 44 2.21 -0.81 -7.44
CA PHE A 44 0.86 -0.42 -7.81
C PHE A 44 0.06 -1.67 -8.16
N GLY A 45 -0.94 -1.98 -7.36
CA GLY A 45 -1.82 -3.13 -7.56
C GLY A 45 -3.24 -2.70 -7.94
N ASP A 46 -3.81 -3.36 -8.93
CA ASP A 46 -5.22 -3.20 -9.27
C ASP A 46 -6.13 -3.92 -8.24
N PRO A 47 -7.36 -3.42 -8.02
CA PRO A 47 -8.39 -4.18 -7.31
C PRO A 47 -8.64 -5.54 -7.99
N PHE A 48 -8.98 -6.55 -7.20
CA PHE A 48 -9.44 -7.83 -7.71
C PHE A 48 -10.62 -8.34 -6.87
N GLU A 49 -11.51 -9.10 -7.52
CA GLU A 49 -12.63 -9.74 -6.82
C GLU A 49 -12.14 -10.92 -5.96
N PRO A 50 -12.54 -11.00 -4.68
CA PRO A 50 -12.15 -12.12 -3.84
C PRO A 50 -12.76 -13.44 -4.34
N GLY A 51 -11.93 -14.49 -4.44
CA GLY A 51 -12.39 -15.81 -4.88
C GLY A 51 -13.38 -16.45 -3.88
N PRO A 52 -14.39 -17.20 -4.37
CA PRO A 52 -15.51 -17.68 -3.54
C PRO A 52 -15.11 -18.75 -2.51
N SER A 53 -14.01 -19.48 -2.76
CA SER A 53 -13.56 -20.60 -1.93
C SER A 53 -13.29 -20.24 -0.46
N ARG A 54 -13.07 -18.95 -0.16
CA ARG A 54 -12.75 -18.45 1.19
C ARG A 54 -13.78 -17.48 1.76
N ALA A 55 -14.94 -17.33 1.12
CA ALA A 55 -15.95 -16.34 1.50
C ALA A 55 -16.42 -16.49 2.97
N GLN A 56 -16.49 -17.71 3.48
CA GLN A 56 -16.91 -18.01 4.85
C GLN A 56 -15.83 -17.76 5.93
N TRP A 57 -14.57 -17.50 5.55
CA TRP A 57 -13.45 -17.35 6.49
C TRP A 57 -12.89 -15.92 6.54
N VAL A 58 -13.47 -14.99 5.81
CA VAL A 58 -12.99 -13.61 5.74
C VAL A 58 -14.00 -12.65 6.35
N GLU A 59 -13.49 -11.64 7.05
CA GLU A 59 -14.26 -10.45 7.41
C GLU A 59 -14.03 -9.38 6.35
N ARG A 60 -15.11 -8.73 5.89
CA ARG A 60 -14.99 -7.59 4.97
C ARG A 60 -14.63 -6.34 5.78
N MET A 61 -13.41 -5.86 5.59
CA MET A 61 -12.96 -4.62 6.22
C MET A 61 -13.40 -3.38 5.39
N PRO A 62 -13.80 -2.27 6.05
CA PRO A 62 -14.08 -1.01 5.39
C PRO A 62 -12.86 -0.38 4.70
#